data_AF-A0A1E9VT96-F1
#
_entry.id   AF-A0A1E9VT96-F1
#
_cell.length_a   1.000
_cell.length_b   1.000
_cell.length_c   1.000
_cell.angle_alpha   90.00
_cell.angle_beta   90.00
_cell.angle_gamma   90.00
#
_symmetry.space_group_name_H-M   'P 1'
#
loop_
_entity.id
_entity.type
_entity.pdbx_description
1 polymer ?
#
loop_
_entity_poly.entity_id
_entity_poly.type
_entity_poly.pdbx_seq_one_letter_code
_entity_poly.pdbx_strand_id
1 'polypeptide(L)'
;MVHFLFYASEAYSYKKEMMENPSTSYLGLTQQEIVSKSINHAVKRGYLQEKLDSIKAPHSAYSYEDLPSDYFGAVFGASFFNPNLTLTFGQQISSYLNNHLIATRPETAPNYKDPPEKDVGKHSGITNKTINPLFTK
;
A
#
# COMPACT_ATOMS: atom_id res chain seq x y z
N MET A 1 0.83 -9.24 3.13
CA MET A 1 1.63 -8.53 4.16
C MET A 1 3.08 -8.23 3.75
N VAL A 2 3.80 -9.12 3.05
CA VAL A 2 5.19 -8.84 2.61
C VAL A 2 5.25 -7.59 1.71
N HIS A 3 4.29 -7.44 0.80
CA HIS A 3 4.24 -6.27 -0.07
C HIS A 3 3.99 -4.98 0.72
N PHE A 4 2.97 -4.91 1.58
CA PHE A 4 2.74 -3.75 2.48
C PHE A 4 4.03 -3.25 3.16
N LEU A 5 4.81 -4.17 3.75
CA LEU A 5 6.07 -3.82 4.43
C LEU A 5 7.15 -3.34 3.46
N PHE A 6 7.26 -3.98 2.28
CA PHE A 6 8.16 -3.56 1.22
C PHE A 6 7.88 -2.12 0.78
N TYR A 7 6.62 -1.78 0.50
CA TYR A 7 6.24 -0.42 0.07
C TYR A 7 6.37 0.60 1.18
N ALA A 8 6.08 0.22 2.43
CA ALA A 8 6.37 1.07 3.58
C ALA A 8 7.86 1.40 3.67
N SER A 9 8.72 0.40 3.48
CA SER A 9 10.17 0.58 3.48
C SER A 9 10.65 1.45 2.31
N GLU A 10 10.19 1.18 1.08
CA GLU A 10 10.56 1.98 -0.10
C GLU A 10 10.14 3.44 0.05
N ALA A 11 8.90 3.70 0.49
CA ALA A 11 8.39 5.05 0.67
C ALA A 11 9.12 5.79 1.81
N TYR A 12 9.36 5.13 2.95
CA TYR A 12 10.09 5.74 4.06
C TYR A 12 11.55 6.04 3.69
N SER A 13 12.22 5.10 3.02
CA SER A 13 13.63 5.25 2.62
C SER A 13 13.78 6.42 1.64
N TYR A 14 12.89 6.52 0.65
CA TYR A 14 12.90 7.64 -0.29
C TYR A 14 12.57 8.98 0.39
N LYS A 15 11.64 9.00 1.35
CA LYS A 15 11.37 10.19 2.18
C LYS A 15 12.64 10.64 2.90
N LYS A 16 13.33 9.71 3.56
CA LYS A 16 14.57 9.98 4.31
C LYS A 16 15.64 10.54 3.38
N GLU A 17 15.88 9.90 2.24
CA GLU A 17 16.83 10.38 1.22
C GLU A 17 16.51 11.81 0.75
N MET A 18 15.24 12.09 0.46
CA MET A 18 14.81 13.43 0.07
C MET A 18 15.05 14.46 1.18
N MET A 19 14.76 14.13 2.43
CA MET A 19 14.97 15.03 3.58
C MET A 19 16.45 15.29 3.86
N GLU A 20 17.32 14.31 3.60
CA GLU A 20 18.77 14.41 3.79
C GLU A 20 19.48 15.07 2.60
N ASN A 21 18.84 15.16 1.43
CA ASN A 21 19.42 15.76 0.23
C ASN A 21 19.37 17.30 0.28
N PRO A 22 20.53 18.00 0.24
CA PRO A 22 20.58 19.46 0.24
C PRO A 22 19.82 20.12 -0.91
N SER A 23 19.70 19.42 -2.04
CA SER A 23 18.98 19.89 -3.23
C SER A 23 17.47 19.98 -2.99
N THR A 24 16.91 19.14 -2.10
CA THR A 24 15.50 19.22 -1.71
C THR A 24 15.22 20.52 -0.97
N SER A 25 16.14 20.95 -0.10
CA SER A 25 16.06 22.25 0.56
C SER A 25 16.18 23.40 -0.44
N TYR A 26 17.02 23.27 -1.46
CA TYR A 26 17.17 24.27 -2.52
C TYR A 26 15.90 24.41 -3.38
N LEU A 27 15.18 23.31 -3.61
CA LEU A 27 13.90 23.29 -4.32
C LEU A 27 12.73 23.82 -3.47
N GLY A 28 12.93 24.09 -2.17
CA GLY A 28 11.89 24.61 -1.29
C GLY A 28 10.69 23.67 -1.10
N LEU A 29 10.90 22.36 -1.25
CA LEU A 29 9.81 21.38 -1.15
C LEU A 29 9.24 21.33 0.27
N THR A 30 7.93 21.38 0.37
CA THR A 30 7.20 21.19 1.63
C THR A 30 7.25 19.73 2.08
N GLN A 31 7.02 19.49 3.38
CA GLN A 31 6.93 18.14 3.92
C GLN A 31 5.83 17.31 3.23
N GLN A 32 4.70 17.93 2.90
CA GLN A 32 3.60 17.25 2.20
C GLN A 32 3.99 16.84 0.78
N GLU A 33 4.76 17.66 0.08
CA GLU A 33 5.28 17.31 -1.26
C GLU A 33 6.31 16.17 -1.20
N ILE A 34 7.18 16.16 -0.19
CA ILE A 34 8.13 15.06 0.03
C ILE A 34 7.35 13.76 0.27
N VAL A 35 6.38 13.77 1.18
CA VAL A 35 5.51 12.61 1.45
C VAL A 35 4.80 12.13 0.18
N SER A 36 4.19 13.03 -0.58
CA SER A 36 3.50 12.68 -1.84
C SER A 36 4.46 12.09 -2.87
N LYS A 37 5.66 12.65 -3.03
CA LYS A 37 6.68 12.11 -3.95
C LYS A 37 7.16 10.73 -3.51
N SER A 38 7.32 10.50 -2.22
CA SER A 38 7.71 9.18 -1.66
C SER A 38 6.65 8.10 -1.86
N ILE A 39 5.37 8.43 -1.65
CA ILE A 39 4.27 7.50 -1.93
C ILE A 39 4.26 7.15 -3.43
N ASN A 40 4.34 8.17 -4.29
CA ASN A 40 4.36 7.98 -5.74
C ASN A 40 5.57 7.15 -6.22
N HIS A 41 6.73 7.32 -5.60
CA HIS A 41 7.91 6.51 -5.89
C HIS A 41 7.64 5.03 -5.63
N ALA A 42 7.16 4.68 -4.43
CA ALA A 42 6.85 3.30 -4.07
C ALA A 42 5.74 2.70 -4.97
N VAL A 43 4.66 3.45 -5.25
CA VAL A 43 3.59 3.00 -6.16
C VAL A 43 4.12 2.70 -7.56
N LYS A 44 5.00 3.55 -8.12
CA LYS A 44 5.62 3.29 -9.44
C LYS A 44 6.45 2.02 -9.45
N ARG A 45 7.19 1.73 -8.37
CA ARG A 45 7.93 0.48 -8.20
C ARG A 45 6.98 -0.72 -8.22
N GLY A 46 5.82 -0.56 -7.60
CA GLY A 46 4.76 -1.56 -7.63
C GLY A 46 4.22 -1.87 -9.01
N TYR A 47 3.83 -0.84 -9.75
CA TYR A 47 3.40 -1.02 -11.14
C TYR A 47 4.47 -1.73 -12.01
N LEU A 48 5.75 -1.46 -11.75
CA LEU A 48 6.83 -2.16 -12.43
C LEU A 48 6.89 -3.64 -12.03
N GLN A 49 6.75 -3.94 -10.74
CA GLN A 49 6.70 -5.32 -10.24
C GLN A 49 5.52 -6.08 -10.86
N GLU A 50 4.30 -5.53 -10.82
CA GLU A 50 3.10 -6.14 -11.39
C GLU A 50 3.23 -6.41 -12.90
N LYS A 51 3.91 -5.52 -13.62
CA LYS A 51 4.22 -5.70 -15.04
C LYS A 51 5.20 -6.85 -15.28
N LEU A 52 6.19 -7.04 -14.40
CA LEU A 52 7.13 -8.16 -14.49
C LEU A 52 6.45 -9.48 -14.09
N ASP A 53 5.60 -9.45 -13.07
CA ASP A 53 4.83 -10.60 -12.61
C ASP A 53 3.81 -11.04 -13.66
N SER A 54 3.26 -10.12 -14.46
CA SER A 54 2.41 -10.44 -15.62
C SER A 54 3.11 -11.37 -16.64
N ILE A 55 4.44 -11.44 -16.62
CA ILE A 55 5.24 -12.32 -17.48
C ILE A 55 5.67 -13.58 -16.72
N LYS A 56 6.16 -13.44 -15.48
CA LYS A 56 6.77 -14.54 -14.71
C LYS A 56 5.79 -15.35 -13.88
N ALA A 57 4.75 -14.71 -13.36
CA ALA A 57 3.72 -15.30 -12.52
C ALA A 57 2.34 -14.68 -12.85
N PRO A 58 1.78 -14.93 -14.05
CA PRO A 58 0.58 -14.23 -14.54
C PRO A 58 -0.66 -14.41 -13.64
N HIS A 59 -0.70 -15.50 -12.87
CA HIS A 59 -1.76 -15.80 -11.91
C HIS A 59 -1.75 -14.92 -10.67
N SER A 60 -0.60 -14.30 -10.36
CA SER A 60 -0.42 -13.41 -9.20
C SER A 60 -0.43 -11.94 -9.60
N ALA A 61 -0.35 -11.63 -10.90
CA ALA A 61 -0.23 -10.26 -11.37
C ALA A 61 -1.56 -9.52 -11.31
N TYR A 62 -1.52 -8.31 -10.75
CA TYR A 62 -2.65 -7.42 -10.53
C TYR A 62 -3.80 -8.08 -9.77
N SER A 63 -3.49 -8.88 -8.73
CA SER A 63 -4.54 -9.34 -7.82
C SER A 63 -5.29 -8.12 -7.31
N TYR A 64 -6.60 -8.26 -7.10
CA TYR A 64 -7.46 -7.10 -6.86
C TYR A 64 -7.09 -6.32 -5.57
N GLU A 65 -6.33 -6.96 -4.66
CA GLU A 65 -5.86 -6.41 -3.40
C GLU A 65 -4.45 -5.81 -3.46
N ASP A 66 -3.63 -6.14 -4.47
CA ASP A 66 -2.19 -5.86 -4.45
C ASP A 66 -1.90 -4.36 -4.47
N LEU A 67 -2.18 -3.68 -5.58
CA LEU A 67 -1.90 -2.24 -5.72
C LEU A 67 -2.57 -1.37 -4.63
N PRO A 68 -3.82 -1.63 -4.20
CA PRO A 68 -4.40 -0.91 -3.07
C PRO A 68 -3.67 -1.18 -1.74
N SER A 69 -3.35 -2.43 -1.41
CA SER A 69 -2.65 -2.78 -0.17
C SER A 69 -1.24 -2.20 -0.14
N ASP A 70 -0.59 -2.19 -1.29
CA ASP A 70 0.75 -1.65 -1.51
C ASP A 70 0.78 -0.14 -1.38
N TYR A 71 -0.25 0.53 -1.92
CA TYR A 71 -0.48 1.95 -1.70
C TYR A 71 -0.63 2.26 -0.21
N PHE A 72 -1.43 1.48 0.55
CA PHE A 72 -1.56 1.68 2.00
C PHE A 72 -0.24 1.49 2.76
N GLY A 73 0.60 0.55 2.31
CA GLY A 73 1.97 0.38 2.82
C GLY A 73 2.82 1.63 2.58
N ALA A 74 2.81 2.15 1.34
CA ALA A 74 3.53 3.37 0.98
C ALA A 74 3.06 4.59 1.80
N VAL A 75 1.75 4.75 1.97
CA VAL A 75 1.15 5.81 2.80
C VAL A 75 1.61 5.68 4.26
N PHE A 76 1.59 4.48 4.83
CA PHE A 76 2.09 4.22 6.18
C PHE A 76 3.56 4.63 6.32
N GLY A 77 4.44 4.15 5.43
CA GLY A 77 5.87 4.44 5.49
C GLY A 77 6.20 5.93 5.34
N ALA A 78 5.55 6.61 4.39
CA ALA A 78 5.81 8.02 4.16
C ALA A 78 5.19 8.92 5.25
N SER A 79 3.97 8.62 5.70
CA SER A 79 3.16 9.59 6.48
C SER A 79 3.06 9.26 7.97
N PHE A 80 3.15 7.99 8.37
CA PHE A 80 2.82 7.54 9.73
C PHE A 80 4.00 6.90 10.47
N PHE A 81 4.87 6.19 9.77
CA PHE A 81 6.03 5.56 10.39
C PHE A 81 7.03 6.61 10.88
N ASN A 82 7.39 6.48 12.16
CA ASN A 82 8.36 7.34 12.82
C ASN A 82 9.25 6.50 13.77
N PRO A 83 10.54 6.34 13.46
CA PRO A 83 11.45 5.53 14.29
C PRO A 83 11.80 6.18 15.63
N ASN A 84 11.49 7.47 15.82
CA ASN A 84 11.80 8.21 17.05
C ASN A 84 10.68 8.09 18.11
N LEU A 85 9.56 7.45 17.77
CA LEU A 85 8.50 7.17 18.74
C LEU A 85 8.93 6.02 19.68
N THR A 86 8.43 6.05 20.91
CA THR A 86 8.59 4.95 21.87
C THR A 86 7.80 3.70 21.47
N LEU A 87 6.86 3.84 20.52
CA LEU A 87 6.07 2.74 19.99
C LEU A 87 6.93 1.83 19.11
N THR A 88 6.82 0.53 19.34
CA THR A 88 7.38 -0.49 18.47
C THR A 88 6.79 -0.41 17.06
N PHE A 89 7.50 -0.94 16.07
CA PHE A 89 7.00 -1.00 14.69
C PHE A 89 5.61 -1.65 14.58
N GLY A 90 5.39 -2.76 15.29
CA GLY A 90 4.09 -3.44 15.33
C GLY A 90 2.99 -2.58 15.94
N GLN A 91 3.29 -1.80 16.98
CA GLN A 91 2.34 -0.84 17.56
C GLN A 91 1.99 0.30 16.61
N GLN A 92 2.96 0.80 15.84
CA GLN A 92 2.72 1.83 14.83
C GLN A 92 1.84 1.30 13.70
N ILE A 93 2.09 0.07 13.21
CA ILE A 93 1.21 -0.60 12.24
C ILE A 93 -0.18 -0.78 12.83
N SER A 94 -0.30 -1.32 14.04
CA SER A 94 -1.59 -1.53 14.68
C SER A 94 -2.37 -0.23 14.83
N SER A 95 -1.71 0.86 15.23
CA SER A 95 -2.32 2.19 15.27
C SER A 95 -2.80 2.64 13.90
N TYR A 96 -1.99 2.45 12.84
CA TYR A 96 -2.38 2.80 11.48
C TYR A 96 -3.60 2.02 10.99
N LEU A 97 -3.62 0.70 11.19
CA LEU A 97 -4.74 -0.15 10.80
C LEU A 97 -6.02 0.22 11.56
N ASN A 98 -5.92 0.45 12.87
CA ASN A 98 -7.09 0.66 13.72
C ASN A 98 -7.65 2.09 13.67
N ASN A 99 -6.80 3.09 13.43
CA ASN A 99 -7.18 4.51 13.52
C ASN A 99 -7.28 5.20 12.16
N HIS A 100 -6.62 4.69 11.12
CA HIS A 100 -6.58 5.34 9.79
C HIS A 100 -7.21 4.52 8.68
N LEU A 101 -6.88 3.24 8.56
CA LEU A 101 -7.57 2.39 7.57
C LEU A 101 -8.97 2.00 8.04
N ILE A 102 -9.07 1.56 9.29
CA ILE A 102 -10.30 1.11 9.95
C ILE A 102 -10.92 -0.10 9.24
N ALA A 103 -11.30 -1.12 10.00
CA ALA A 103 -11.99 -2.26 9.41
C ALA A 103 -13.34 -1.83 8.82
N THR A 104 -13.62 -2.22 7.58
CA THR A 104 -14.95 -2.05 7.00
C THR A 104 -15.93 -3.05 7.61
N ARG A 105 -17.21 -2.74 7.49
CA ARG A 105 -18.30 -3.62 7.94
C ARG A 105 -18.39 -4.83 7.00
N PRO A 106 -18.32 -6.08 7.49
CA PRO A 106 -18.46 -7.27 6.63
C PRO A 106 -19.71 -7.22 5.75
N GLU A 107 -20.80 -6.64 6.26
CA GLU A 107 -22.08 -6.46 5.57
C GLU A 107 -22.00 -5.62 4.29
N THR A 108 -20.92 -4.85 4.13
CA THR A 108 -20.65 -4.02 2.95
C THR A 108 -19.89 -4.76 1.86
N ALA A 109 -19.37 -5.97 2.14
CA ALA A 109 -18.69 -6.77 1.14
C ALA A 109 -19.65 -7.16 0.00
N PRO A 110 -19.21 -7.13 -1.28
CA PRO A 110 -20.06 -7.40 -2.43
C PRO A 110 -20.79 -8.74 -2.38
N ASN A 111 -20.15 -9.76 -1.79
CA ASN A 111 -20.66 -11.12 -1.70
C ASN A 111 -21.23 -11.47 -0.32
N TYR A 112 -21.40 -10.50 0.60
CA TYR A 112 -21.81 -10.79 1.98
C TYR A 112 -23.13 -11.56 2.07
N LYS A 113 -24.09 -11.28 1.17
CA LYS A 113 -25.41 -11.92 1.15
C LYS A 113 -25.44 -13.29 0.47
N ASP A 114 -24.39 -13.63 -0.26
CA ASP A 114 -24.34 -14.83 -1.09
C ASP A 114 -22.91 -15.44 -1.06
N PRO A 115 -22.43 -15.83 0.14
CA PRO A 115 -21.14 -16.48 0.25
C PRO A 115 -21.23 -17.90 -0.33
N PRO A 116 -20.20 -18.38 -1.05
CA PRO A 116 -20.19 -19.73 -1.58
C PRO A 116 -20.22 -20.76 -0.43
N GLU A 117 -21.07 -21.79 -0.54
CA GLU A 117 -21.13 -22.89 0.45
C GLU A 117 -19.82 -23.69 0.54
N LYS A 118 -19.05 -23.71 -0.54
CA LYS A 118 -17.75 -24.39 -0.62
C LYS A 118 -16.80 -23.62 -1.53
N ASP A 119 -15.55 -23.48 -1.09
CA ASP A 119 -14.47 -23.05 -1.97
C ASP A 119 -14.12 -24.18 -2.95
N VAL A 120 -14.41 -23.96 -4.23
CA VAL A 120 -14.13 -24.89 -5.32
C VAL A 120 -12.81 -24.57 -6.04
N GLY A 121 -12.00 -23.67 -5.48
CA GLY A 121 -10.70 -23.25 -6.05
C GLY A 121 -10.84 -22.40 -7.32
N LYS A 122 -12.04 -21.88 -7.60
CA LYS A 122 -12.31 -21.05 -8.78
C LYS A 122 -12.22 -19.58 -8.40
N HIS A 123 -11.12 -18.94 -8.78
CA HIS A 123 -10.94 -17.50 -8.60
C HIS A 123 -11.75 -16.72 -9.65
N SER A 124 -12.15 -15.49 -9.32
CA SER A 124 -12.97 -14.64 -10.19
C SER A 124 -12.26 -14.16 -11.46
N GLY A 125 -10.92 -14.22 -11.49
CA GLY A 125 -10.09 -13.66 -12.55
C GLY A 125 -10.08 -12.13 -12.59
N ILE A 126 -10.67 -11.48 -11.59
CA ILE A 126 -10.74 -10.01 -11.50
C ILE A 126 -9.34 -9.48 -11.20
N THR A 127 -8.92 -8.47 -11.97
CA THR A 127 -7.68 -7.75 -11.73
C THR A 127 -7.96 -6.30 -11.37
N ASN A 128 -7.11 -5.70 -10.54
CA ASN A 128 -7.15 -4.27 -10.23
C ASN A 128 -5.85 -3.61 -10.63
N LYS A 129 -5.93 -2.68 -11.58
CA LYS A 129 -4.76 -1.91 -12.08
C LYS A 129 -4.66 -0.53 -11.42
N THR A 130 -5.40 -0.30 -10.35
CA THR A 130 -5.48 0.98 -9.66
C THR A 130 -5.11 0.82 -8.19
N ILE A 131 -4.70 1.92 -7.56
CA ILE A 131 -4.46 1.98 -6.12
C ILE A 131 -5.76 2.08 -5.30
N ASN A 132 -6.91 2.17 -5.97
CA ASN A 132 -8.21 2.25 -5.32
C ASN A 132 -8.78 0.83 -5.17
N PRO A 133 -9.25 0.43 -3.97
CA PRO A 133 -9.93 -0.85 -3.82
C PRO A 133 -11.19 -0.91 -4.69
N LEU A 134 -11.44 -2.06 -5.33
CA LEU A 134 -12.61 -2.25 -6.21
C LEU A 134 -13.94 -2.38 -5.43
N PHE A 135 -13.87 -2.85 -4.19
CA PHE A 135 -15.03 -3.34 -3.43
C PHE A 135 -15.29 -2.58 -2.14
N THR A 136 -14.82 -1.34 -2.05
CA THR A 136 -15.09 -0.43 -0.94
C THR A 136 -16.18 0.57 -1.36
N LYS A 137 -17.22 0.72 -0.54
CA LYS A 137 -18.25 1.76 -0.68
C LYS A 137 -17.88 3.00 0.10
#